data_AF-W0AFJ5-F1
#
_entry.id   AF-W0AFJ5-F1
#
_cell.length_a   1.000
_cell.length_b   1.000
_cell.length_c   1.000
_cell.angle_alpha   90.00
_cell.angle_beta   90.00
_cell.angle_gamma   90.00
#
_symmetry.space_group_name_H-M   'P 1'
#
loop_
_entity.id
_entity.type
_entity.pdbx_description
1 polymer ?
#
loop_
_entity_poly.entity_id
_entity_poly.type
_entity_poly.pdbx_seq_one_letter_code
_entity_poly.pdbx_strand_id
1 'polypeptide(L)' 'MPRGTVIELWWQDEARIGQQTKLTRRWAKRGTRPSAPKDQRGASAWIFGAICPAEGKAAGIVMPRCNS' A
#
# COMPACT_ATOMS: atom_id res chain seq x y z
N MET A 1 22.79 -17.26 21.03
CA MET A 1 22.94 -18.29 19.98
C MET A 1 24.35 -18.84 20.02
N PRO A 2 24.58 -20.14 19.77
CA PRO A 2 25.92 -20.72 19.61
C PRO A 2 26.75 -19.93 18.59
N ARG A 3 28.07 -19.92 18.73
CA ARG A 3 28.95 -19.32 17.72
C ARG A 3 28.80 -20.09 16.40
N GLY A 4 28.66 -19.38 15.29
CA GLY A 4 28.47 -19.96 13.95
C GLY A 4 27.02 -20.25 13.56
N THR A 5 26.02 -19.86 14.37
CA THR A 5 24.62 -19.92 13.93
C THR A 5 24.41 -18.98 12.74
N VAL A 6 23.95 -19.53 11.61
CA VAL A 6 23.57 -18.75 10.43
C VAL A 6 22.31 -17.95 10.76
N ILE A 7 22.36 -16.65 10.52
CA ILE A 7 21.24 -15.73 10.76
C ILE A 7 20.79 -15.19 9.41
N GLU A 8 19.51 -15.38 9.09
CA GLU A 8 18.88 -14.71 7.96
C GLU A 8 18.42 -13.31 8.40
N LEU A 9 18.87 -12.28 7.69
CA LEU A 9 18.39 -10.92 7.88
C LEU A 9 17.20 -10.67 6.96
N TRP A 10 16.09 -10.23 7.53
CA TRP A 10 14.86 -9.94 6.81
C TRP A 10 14.49 -8.47 6.96
N TRP A 11 14.20 -7.83 5.82
CA TRP A 11 13.71 -6.46 5.74
C TRP A 11 12.22 -6.52 5.47
N GLN A 12 11.42 -5.98 6.38
CA GLN A 12 9.96 -6.00 6.28
C GLN A 12 9.42 -4.58 6.20
N ASP A 13 8.38 -4.41 5.39
CA ASP A 13 7.60 -3.18 5.31
C ASP A 13 6.11 -3.48 5.10
N GLU A 14 5.29 -2.46 5.35
CA GLU A 14 3.84 -2.49 5.20
C GLU A 14 3.37 -1.34 4.30
N ALA A 15 2.48 -1.65 3.36
CA ALA A 15 1.87 -0.67 2.49
C ALA A 15 0.35 -0.82 2.46
N ARG A 16 -0.36 0.31 2.59
CA ARG A 16 -1.80 0.36 2.31
C ARG A 16 -2.03 0.70 0.85
N ILE A 17 -2.64 -0.22 0.11
CA ILE A 17 -2.96 -0.06 -1.30
C ILE A 17 -4.47 0.01 -1.48
N GLY A 18 -4.95 1.01 -2.20
CA GLY A 18 -6.36 1.15 -2.52
C GLY A 18 -6.57 2.15 -3.65
N GLN A 19 -7.73 2.05 -4.30
CA GLN A 19 -8.09 3.01 -5.32
C GLN A 19 -8.40 4.35 -4.67
N GLN A 20 -7.55 5.35 -4.91
CA GLN A 20 -7.87 6.73 -4.58
C GLN A 20 -8.63 7.35 -5.73
N THR A 21 -9.77 7.98 -5.44
CA THR A 21 -10.62 8.59 -6.46
C THR A 21 -9.99 9.83 -7.08
N LYS A 22 -10.33 10.04 -8.35
CA LYS A 22 -9.74 11.05 -9.24
C LYS A 22 -10.10 12.48 -8.83
N LEU A 23 -9.34 13.44 -9.37
CA LEU A 23 -9.58 14.88 -9.22
C LEU A 23 -11.04 15.26 -9.50
N THR A 24 -11.61 16.09 -8.63
CA THR A 24 -13.00 16.55 -8.70
C THR A 24 -13.27 17.63 -9.77
N ARG A 25 -12.27 17.98 -10.59
CA ARG A 25 -12.40 19.01 -11.61
C ARG A 25 -13.03 18.42 -12.88
N ARG A 26 -14.07 19.07 -13.38
CA ARG A 26 -14.73 18.73 -14.64
C ARG A 26 -14.44 19.78 -15.70
N TRP A 27 -14.40 19.37 -16.96
CA TRP A 27 -14.48 20.30 -18.07
C TRP A 27 -15.80 21.06 -17.97
N ALA A 28 -15.73 22.38 -18.06
CA ALA A 28 -16.87 23.27 -17.89
C ALA A 28 -16.75 24.47 -18.82
N LYS A 29 -17.91 25.08 -19.12
CA LYS A 29 -17.99 26.30 -19.92
C LYS A 29 -17.14 27.40 -19.28
N ARG A 30 -16.45 28.20 -20.09
CA ARG A 30 -15.68 29.35 -19.60
C ARG A 30 -16.59 30.27 -18.79
N GLY A 31 -16.14 30.65 -17.59
CA GLY A 31 -16.92 31.44 -16.63
C GLY A 31 -17.68 30.61 -15.57
N THR A 32 -17.72 29.28 -15.69
CA THR A 32 -18.27 28.40 -14.65
C THR A 32 -17.18 27.49 -14.07
N ARG A 33 -17.30 27.16 -12.78
CA ARG A 33 -16.34 26.29 -12.08
C ARG A 33 -17.06 25.23 -11.23
N PRO A 34 -17.72 24.25 -11.86
CA PRO A 34 -18.34 23.15 -11.14
C PRO A 34 -17.28 22.18 -10.58
N SER A 35 -17.45 21.79 -9.32
CA SER A 35 -16.68 20.73 -8.67
C SER A 35 -17.55 19.47 -8.58
N ALA A 36 -17.00 18.33 -8.97
CA ALA A 36 -17.62 17.04 -8.74
C ALA A 36 -17.54 16.68 -7.25
N PRO A 37 -18.56 16.05 -6.66
CA PRO A 37 -18.40 15.38 -5.36
C PRO A 37 -17.26 14.36 -5.43
N LYS A 38 -16.35 14.40 -4.45
CA LYS A 38 -15.31 13.38 -4.33
C LYS A 38 -15.94 12.12 -3.79
N ASP A 39 -15.95 11.05 -4.57
CA ASP A 39 -16.34 9.74 -4.05
C ASP A 39 -15.27 9.27 -3.05
N GLN A 40 -15.65 9.06 -1.80
CA GLN A 40 -14.75 8.61 -0.74
C GLN A 40 -14.86 7.11 -0.45
N ARG A 41 -15.67 6.37 -1.22
CA ARG A 41 -15.92 4.94 -1.04
C ARG A 41 -14.79 4.09 -1.63
N GLY A 42 -13.55 4.41 -1.27
CA GLY A 42 -12.37 3.66 -1.68
C GLY A 42 -12.22 2.39 -0.85
N ALA A 43 -12.12 1.23 -1.51
CA ALA A 43 -11.65 0.01 -0.88
C ALA A 43 -10.11 0.04 -0.82
N SER A 44 -9.55 -0.51 0.26
CA SER A 44 -8.11 -0.65 0.44
C SER A 44 -7.80 -2.01 1.04
N ALA A 45 -6.62 -2.52 0.73
CA ALA A 45 -5.99 -3.65 1.39
C ALA A 45 -4.64 -3.23 1.95
N TRP A 46 -4.15 -4.00 2.91
CA TRP A 46 -2.81 -3.90 3.46
C TRP A 46 -1.95 -5.01 2.87
N ILE A 47 -0.75 -4.66 2.45
CA ILE A 47 0.27 -5.59 1.98
C ILE A 47 1.43 -5.54 2.96
N PHE A 48 1.81 -6.70 3.47
CA PHE A 48 3.02 -6.87 4.26
C PHE A 48 3.98 -7.69 3.43
N GLY A 49 5.19 -7.18 3.25
CA GLY A 49 6.23 -7.87 2.51
C GLY A 49 7.50 -7.92 3.35
N ALA A 50 8.17 -9.07 3.34
CA ALA A 50 9.50 -9.23 3.90
C ALA A 50 10.42 -9.87 2.86
N ILE A 51 11.65 -9.37 2.76
CA ILE A 51 12.66 -9.89 1.85
C ILE A 51 13.95 -10.22 2.60
N CYS A 52 14.65 -11.27 2.17
CA CYS A 52 16.03 -11.55 2.51
C CYS A 52 16.86 -11.40 1.22
N PRO A 53 17.43 -10.22 0.93
CA PRO A 53 18.20 -9.94 -0.28
C PRO A 53 19.44 -10.82 -0.39
N ALA A 54 20.06 -11.18 0.74
CA ALA A 54 21.25 -12.04 0.76
C ALA A 54 20.98 -13.44 0.18
N GLU A 55 19.76 -13.94 0.33
CA GLU A 55 19.36 -15.28 -0.13
C GLU A 55 18.34 -15.24 -1.27
N GLY A 56 17.93 -14.05 -1.73
CA GLY A 56 16.92 -13.88 -2.77
C GLY A 56 15.52 -14.38 -2.38
N LYS A 57 15.22 -14.49 -1.08
CA LYS A 57 13.91 -14.95 -0.58
C LYS A 57 12.95 -13.77 -0.36
N ALA A 58 11.66 -14.04 -0.52
CA ALA A 58 10.60 -13.09 -0.21
C ALA A 58 9.36 -13.81 0.33
N ALA A 59 8.64 -13.15 1.23
CA ALA A 59 7.34 -13.59 1.73
C ALA A 59 6.42 -12.36 1.82
N GLY A 60 5.12 -12.57 1.60
CA GLY A 60 4.16 -11.50 1.76
C GLY A 60 2.73 -11.97 1.95
N ILE A 61 1.94 -11.13 2.62
CA ILE A 61 0.52 -11.37 2.88
C ILE A 61 -0.29 -10.14 2.48
N VAL A 62 -1.50 -10.37 1.96
CA VAL A 62 -2.46 -9.31 1.63
C VAL A 62 -3.68 -9.48 2.51
N MET A 63 -4.05 -8.44 3.25
CA MET A 63 -5.16 -8.47 4.20
C MET A 63 -6.13 -7.31 4.00
N PRO A 64 -7.44 -7.51 4.20
CA PRO A 64 -8.43 -6.45 4.05
C PRO A 64 -8.40 -5.44 5.21
N ARG A 65 -7.85 -5.80 6.37
CA ARG A 65 -7.71 -4.94 7.55
C ARG A 65 -6.38 -5.21 8.25
N CYS A 66 -5.84 -4.19 8.88
CA CYS A 66 -4.75 -4.29 9.85
C CYS A 66 -5.29 -3.77 11.20
N ASN A 67 -5.01 -4.49 12.28
CA ASN A 67 -5.31 -4.09 13.66
C ASN A 67 -4.02 -3.80 14.42
N SER A 68 -4.09 -2.88 15.39
CA SER A 68 -3.00 -2.55 16.32
C SER A 68 -3.20 -3.24 17.66
#